data_AF-A0AAW5LTN7-F1
#
_entry.id   AF-A0AAW5LTN7-F1
#
_cell.length_a   1.000
_cell.length_b   1.000
_cell.length_c   1.000
_cell.angle_alpha   90.00
_cell.angle_beta   90.00
_cell.angle_gamma   90.00
#
_symmetry.space_group_name_H-M   'P 1'
#
loop_
_entity.id
_entity.type
_entity.pdbx_description
1 polymer ?
#
loop_
_entity_poly.entity_id
_entity_poly.type
_entity_poly.pdbx_seq_one_letter_code
_entity_poly.pdbx_strand_id
1 'polypeptide(L)' 'MIELYFIFNGHRRYYLGNFVQVQDAIDTLKAHQKTSSAINNPRFHKSMSGNAIRIDYGAVDCYYLITASKEKELK' A
#
# COMPACT_ATOMS: atom_id res chain seq x y z
N MET A 1 -14.19 2.29 0.36
CA MET A 1 -13.24 2.50 -0.75
C MET A 1 -11.83 2.17 -0.26
N ILE A 2 -10.95 1.62 -1.10
CA ILE A 2 -9.59 1.19 -0.70
C ILE A 2 -8.57 2.09 -1.39
N GLU A 3 -7.76 2.81 -0.62
CA GLU A 3 -6.67 3.62 -1.16
C GLU A 3 -5.33 2.91 -0.96
N LEU A 4 -4.45 3.03 -1.94
CA LEU A 4 -3.10 2.50 -1.88
C LEU A 4 -2.07 3.62 -2.01
N TYR A 5 -1.16 3.66 -1.06
CA TYR A 5 -0.01 4.56 -1.05
C TYR A 5 1.28 3.76 -0.99
N PHE A 6 2.32 4.24 -1.64
CA PHE A 6 3.70 3.85 -1.37
C PHE A 6 4.35 4.92 -0.50
N ILE A 7 4.87 4.52 0.65
CA ILE A 7 5.59 5.37 1.57
C ILE A 7 7.08 5.14 1.35
N PHE A 8 7.85 6.22 1.22
CA PHE A 8 9.31 6.16 1.11
C PHE A 8 9.95 7.22 2.01
N ASN A 9 11.18 6.94 2.45
CA ASN A 9 11.89 7.72 3.47
C ASN A 9 11.05 7.91 4.76
N GLY A 10 10.16 6.97 5.07
CA GLY A 10 9.34 6.94 6.29
C GLY A 10 8.15 7.91 6.34
N HIS A 11 8.10 8.92 5.47
CA HIS A 11 7.08 9.99 5.54
C HIS A 11 6.51 10.42 4.19
N ARG A 12 7.25 10.28 3.09
CA ARG A 12 6.79 10.75 1.77
C ARG A 12 5.77 9.77 1.22
N ARG A 13 4.64 10.28 0.74
CA ARG A 13 3.54 9.48 0.21
C ARG A 13 3.46 9.63 -1.30
N TYR A 14 3.45 8.50 -1.99
CA TYR A 14 3.15 8.41 -3.41
C TYR A 14 1.82 7.66 -3.58
N TYR A 15 0.84 8.29 -4.23
CA TYR A 15 -0.47 7.70 -4.43
C TYR A 15 -0.45 6.73 -5.60
N LEU A 16 -0.89 5.48 -5.37
CA LEU A 16 -0.92 4.44 -6.39
C LEU A 16 -2.32 4.16 -6.93
N GLY A 17 -3.36 4.57 -6.21
CA GLY A 17 -4.72 4.48 -6.72
C GLY A 17 -5.77 4.26 -5.64
N ASN A 18 -7.01 4.14 -6.12
CA ASN A 18 -8.18 3.81 -5.35
C ASN A 18 -8.94 2.67 -6.01
N PHE A 19 -9.42 1.76 -5.19
CA PHE A 19 -9.95 0.47 -5.61
C PHE A 19 -11.23 0.14 -4.86
N VAL A 20 -12.12 -0.58 -5.54
CA VAL A 20 -13.30 -1.19 -4.93
C VAL A 20 -12.92 -2.54 -4.31
N GLN A 21 -12.08 -3.32 -5.01
CA GLN A 21 -11.65 -4.64 -4.56
C GLN A 21 -10.21 -4.63 -4.03
N VAL A 22 -9.97 -5.41 -2.98
CA VAL A 22 -8.64 -5.55 -2.37
C VAL A 22 -7.64 -6.16 -3.37
N GLN A 23 -8.10 -7.07 -4.23
CA GLN A 23 -7.24 -7.75 -5.18
C GLN A 23 -6.59 -6.79 -6.18
N ASP A 24 -7.34 -5.81 -6.70
CA ASP A 24 -6.82 -4.79 -7.62
C ASP A 24 -5.71 -3.95 -6.97
N ALA A 25 -5.87 -3.63 -5.68
CA ALA A 25 -4.84 -2.94 -4.89
C ALA A 25 -3.58 -3.81 -4.71
N ILE A 26 -3.74 -5.12 -4.47
CA ILE A 26 -2.62 -6.06 -4.36
C ILE A 26 -1.87 -6.19 -5.69
N ASP A 27 -2.59 -6.27 -6.81
CA ASP A 27 -1.97 -6.41 -8.13
C ASP A 27 -1.21 -5.14 -8.53
N THR A 28 -1.78 -3.96 -8.24
CA THR A 28 -1.11 -2.67 -8.43
C THR A 28 0.15 -2.55 -7.55
N LEU A 29 0.05 -2.97 -6.29
CA LEU A 29 1.19 -3.01 -5.37
C LEU A 29 2.33 -3.89 -5.90
N LYS A 30 2.01 -5.10 -6.36
CA LYS A 30 3.00 -6.03 -6.93
C LYS A 30 3.61 -5.49 -8.21
N ALA A 31 2.81 -4.87 -9.08
CA ALA A 31 3.30 -4.25 -10.30
C ALA A 31 4.29 -3.11 -10.00
N HIS A 32 3.93 -2.22 -9.07
CA HIS A 32 4.81 -1.14 -8.63
C HIS A 32 6.09 -1.68 -7.99
N GLN A 33 6.00 -2.73 -7.16
CA GLN A 33 7.18 -3.36 -6.57
C GLN A 33 8.12 -3.88 -7.65
N LYS A 34 7.60 -4.55 -8.67
CA LYS A 34 8.39 -5.13 -9.77
C LYS A 34 9.09 -4.06 -10.62
N THR A 35 8.47 -2.91 -10.84
CA THR A 35 9.02 -1.84 -11.69
C THR A 35 9.94 -0.88 -10.93
N SER A 36 9.71 -0.70 -9.64
CA SER A 36 10.30 0.38 -8.84
C SER A 36 11.27 -0.11 -7.76
N SER A 37 11.53 -1.43 -7.67
CA SER A 37 12.42 -2.03 -6.68
C SER A 37 13.52 -2.86 -7.33
N ALA A 38 14.71 -2.85 -6.71
CA ALA A 38 15.80 -3.77 -7.06
C ALA A 38 15.64 -5.17 -6.43
N ILE A 39 14.62 -5.40 -5.59
CA ILE A 39 14.40 -6.67 -4.91
C ILE A 39 13.60 -7.61 -5.83
N ASN A 40 14.26 -8.60 -6.41
CA ASN A 40 13.62 -9.53 -7.35
C ASN A 40 12.66 -10.53 -6.68
N ASN A 41 12.91 -10.92 -5.42
CA ASN A 41 12.10 -11.88 -4.67
C ASN A 41 11.68 -11.29 -3.31
N PRO A 42 10.76 -10.32 -3.30
CA PRO A 42 10.35 -9.64 -2.07
C PRO A 42 9.65 -10.63 -1.12
N ARG A 43 9.98 -10.51 0.18
CA ARG A 43 9.19 -11.13 1.25
C ARG A 43 8.32 -10.06 1.86
N PHE A 44 7.02 -10.17 1.66
CA PHE A 44 6.06 -9.21 2.19
C PHE A 44 5.72 -9.54 3.64
N HIS A 45 5.75 -8.53 4.50
CA HIS A 45 5.26 -8.62 5.87
C HIS A 45 4.07 -7.69 6.07
N LYS A 46 3.01 -8.18 6.72
CA LYS A 46 1.78 -7.44 6.95
C LYS A 46 1.65 -7.05 8.41
N SER A 47 1.39 -5.78 8.67
CA SER A 47 0.90 -5.28 9.96
C SER A 47 -0.40 -4.49 9.78
N MET A 48 -1.24 -4.45 10.80
CA MET A 48 -2.55 -3.79 10.74
C MET A 48 -2.74 -2.88 11.95
N SER A 49 -3.30 -1.70 11.72
CA SER A 49 -3.68 -0.75 12.76
C SER A 49 -4.93 0.02 12.34
N GLY A 50 -6.03 -0.16 13.08
CA GLY A 50 -7.33 0.40 12.73
C GLY A 50 -7.76 0.01 11.31
N ASN A 51 -8.02 1.00 10.46
CA ASN A 51 -8.43 0.81 9.06
C ASN A 51 -7.25 0.79 8.07
N ALA A 52 -6.02 0.75 8.58
CA ALA A 52 -4.81 0.75 7.77
C ALA A 52 -4.10 -0.61 7.82
N ILE A 53 -3.67 -1.07 6.66
CA ILE A 53 -2.82 -2.24 6.49
C ILE A 53 -1.49 -1.74 5.92
N ARG A 54 -0.41 -2.00 6.64
CA ARG A 54 0.95 -1.73 6.19
C ARG A 54 1.57 -3.02 5.66
N ILE A 55 2.14 -2.93 4.48
CA ILE A 55 2.85 -4.02 3.81
C ILE A 55 4.30 -3.61 3.61
N ASP A 56 5.17 -4.20 4.40
CA ASP A 56 6.61 -4.00 4.34
C ASP A 56 7.24 -4.98 3.34
N TYR A 57 8.25 -4.50 2.62
CA TYR A 57 9.15 -5.35 1.86
C TYR A 57 10.51 -4.65 1.74
N GLY A 58 11.59 -5.31 2.16
CA GLY A 58 12.91 -4.69 2.19
C GLY A 58 13.08 -3.70 3.35
N ALA A 59 13.32 -2.42 3.06
CA ALA A 59 13.65 -1.41 4.07
C ALA A 59 12.42 -0.95 4.87
N VAL A 60 12.60 -0.76 6.19
CA VAL A 60 11.51 -0.40 7.13
C VAL A 60 10.91 0.98 6.85
N ASP A 61 11.63 1.86 6.16
CA ASP A 61 11.16 3.19 5.80
C ASP A 61 10.47 3.24 4.41
N CYS A 62 10.39 2.09 3.73
CA CYS A 62 9.78 1.93 2.42
C CYS A 62 8.70 0.84 2.45
N TYR A 63 7.43 1.23 2.47
CA TYR A 63 6.32 0.29 2.66
C TYR A 63 5.08 0.73 1.90
N TYR A 64 4.20 -0.21 1.60
CA TYR A 64 2.88 0.11 1.09
C TYR A 64 1.90 0.31 2.24
N LEU A 65 1.02 1.29 2.09
CA LEU A 65 -0.03 1.59 3.03
C LEU A 65 -1.37 1.49 2.30
N ILE A 66 -2.18 0.52 2.71
CA ILE A 66 -3.55 0.35 2.24
C ILE A 66 -4.46 0.94 3.31
N THR A 67 -5.32 1.87 2.94
CA THR A 67 -6.31 2.45 3.86
C THR A 67 -7.71 2.22 3.36
N ALA A 68 -8.58 1.70 4.22
CA ALA A 68 -10.01 1.64 3.94
C ALA A 68 -10.66 2.96 4.38
N SER A 69 -11.03 3.79 3.41
CA SER A 69 -11.90 4.94 3.65
C SER A 69 -13.33 4.41 3.77
N LYS A 70 -13.93 4.58 4.97
CA LYS A 70 -15.40 4.60 5.06
C LYS A 70 -15.81 5.82 4.24
N GLU A 71 -16.68 5.64 3.25
CA GLU A 71 -17.37 6.78 2.67
C GLU A 71 -17.85 7.63 3.84
N LYS A 72 -17.45 8.91 3.87
CA LYS A 72 -18.21 9.86 4.67
C LYS A 72 -19.62 9.75 4.12
N GLU A 73 -20.54 9.21 4.91
CA GLU A 73 -21.95 9.53 4.75
C GLU A 73 -22.00 11.07 4.77
N LEU A 74 -22.00 11.67 3.59
CA LEU A 74 -22.39 13.05 3.39
C LEU A 74 -23.87 13.08 3.75
N LYS A 75 -24.13 13.33 5.03
CA LYS A 75 -25.43 13.75 5.54
C LYS A 75 -25.77 15.14 5.00
#